data_AF-M6KHB6-F1
#
_entry.id   AF-M6KHB6-F1
#
_cell.length_a   1.000
_cell.length_b   1.000
_cell.length_c   1.000
_cell.angle_alpha   90.00
_cell.angle_beta   90.00
_cell.angle_gamma   90.00
#
_symmetry.space_group_name_H-M   'P 1'
#
loop_
_entity.id
_entity.type
_entity.pdbx_description
1 polymer ?
#
loop_
_entity_poly.entity_id
_entity_poly.type
_entity_poly.pdbx_seq_one_letter_code
_entity_poly.pdbx_strand_id
1 'polypeptide(L)'
;MVRFNFFQGQILFLLGIFFVFNHCMQDSEPPHVSAISGVIDLTSWNFEQHGPVALQGDWIFRWKEFIKNPKIDSEKNRIMPVPKAWTRIQEPNGKNYPGTGIATYFLKVILPENLSSNNLAILAETSETAYEVWIDDNKIGAQGVPGETADTSTPEWNVKILPFQINKKEFQIRIPLSNFYHARGGLTARLILGNEDQIIRLRERRMTMDVFLLGFLVAMALYHFTLYFLRKKDAALWYFGTICFVFCFREISTGQNLIQVIIPDISYNVHMRIVYLSFYLLTPITAAFLRALFPEELKKEIYYGIVFISSIFSLIVISQDPVLFTATIELYYLFTFFCFAIGFYVLMLALIRKKPGAIAILVGMLGIFLSYSQDIFYTKRIIPTFILAPFGLIALIFSEAYLLAKRYSLAFNAVEDMSESLKKLILLISFLSLKNY
;
A
#
# COMPACT_ATOMS: atom_id res chain seq x y z
N MET A 1 -8.99 18.37 -34.51
CA MET A 1 -9.87 17.30 -33.98
C MET A 1 -9.31 15.89 -34.21
N VAL A 2 -8.64 15.60 -35.33
CA VAL A 2 -8.19 14.23 -35.68
C VAL A 2 -7.03 13.69 -34.81
N ARG A 3 -6.10 14.53 -34.33
CA ARG A 3 -4.97 14.09 -33.48
C ARG A 3 -5.34 13.73 -32.03
N PHE A 4 -6.53 14.10 -31.56
CA PHE A 4 -6.96 13.87 -30.17
C PHE A 4 -7.47 12.43 -29.95
N ASN A 5 -8.09 11.83 -30.97
CA ASN A 5 -8.60 10.46 -30.93
C ASN A 5 -7.49 9.40 -30.99
N PHE A 6 -6.35 9.73 -31.60
CA PHE A 6 -5.22 8.80 -31.73
C PHE A 6 -4.56 8.49 -30.38
N PHE A 7 -4.41 9.50 -29.52
CA PHE A 7 -3.80 9.34 -28.19
C PHE A 7 -4.74 8.60 -27.22
N GLN A 8 -6.05 8.83 -27.30
CA GLN A 8 -7.04 8.04 -26.56
C GLN A 8 -7.04 6.58 -27.02
N GLY A 9 -6.91 6.34 -28.33
CA GLY A 9 -6.76 4.99 -28.88
C GLY A 9 -5.53 4.26 -28.36
N GLN A 10 -4.38 4.95 -28.24
CA GLN A 10 -3.15 4.37 -27.71
C GLN A 10 -3.22 4.08 -26.20
N ILE A 11 -3.87 4.95 -25.41
CA ILE A 11 -4.09 4.71 -23.97
C ILE A 11 -5.06 3.54 -23.77
N LEU A 12 -6.15 3.48 -24.53
CA LEU A 12 -7.11 2.37 -24.49
C LEU A 12 -6.46 1.06 -24.97
N PHE A 13 -5.55 1.13 -25.92
CA PHE A 13 -4.78 -0.02 -26.41
C PHE A 13 -3.77 -0.51 -25.36
N LEU A 14 -3.06 0.39 -24.66
CA LEU A 14 -2.15 0.01 -23.57
C LEU A 14 -2.90 -0.52 -22.35
N LEU A 15 -4.05 0.07 -21.99
CA LEU A 15 -4.96 -0.46 -20.97
C LEU A 15 -5.53 -1.82 -21.40
N GLY A 16 -5.90 -1.98 -22.67
CA GLY A 16 -6.36 -3.24 -23.25
C GLY A 16 -5.29 -4.32 -23.19
N ILE A 17 -4.04 -3.99 -23.52
CA ILE A 17 -2.88 -4.89 -23.39
C ILE A 17 -2.67 -5.28 -21.91
N PHE A 18 -2.77 -4.33 -20.97
CA PHE A 18 -2.68 -4.61 -19.54
C PHE A 18 -3.78 -5.57 -19.06
N PHE A 19 -5.02 -5.41 -19.54
CA PHE A 19 -6.12 -6.34 -19.23
C PHE A 19 -5.96 -7.70 -19.90
N VAL A 20 -5.49 -7.74 -21.16
CA VAL A 20 -5.24 -9.00 -21.90
C VAL A 20 -4.09 -9.79 -21.27
N PHE A 21 -3.01 -9.13 -20.82
CA PHE A 21 -1.93 -9.79 -20.09
C PHE A 21 -2.39 -10.34 -18.72
N ASN A 22 -3.31 -9.65 -18.03
CA ASN A 22 -3.91 -10.18 -16.81
C ASN A 22 -4.84 -11.37 -17.08
N HIS A 23 -5.53 -11.41 -18.21
CA HIS A 23 -6.44 -12.50 -18.56
C HIS A 23 -5.71 -13.74 -19.11
N CYS A 24 -4.55 -13.56 -19.74
CA CYS A 24 -3.73 -14.65 -20.26
C CYS A 24 -2.91 -15.39 -19.16
N MET A 25 -2.92 -14.89 -17.92
CA MET A 25 -2.40 -15.60 -16.73
C MET A 25 -3.53 -16.21 -15.88
N GLN A 26 -4.65 -16.59 -16.48
CA GLN A 26 -5.64 -17.42 -15.81
C GLN A 26 -5.19 -18.89 -15.87
N ASP A 27 -4.09 -19.18 -15.18
CA ASP A 27 -3.87 -20.51 -14.64
C ASP A 27 -5.13 -20.87 -13.83
N SER A 28 -5.60 -22.11 -13.95
CA SER A 28 -6.72 -22.65 -13.17
C SER A 28 -6.61 -22.17 -11.72
N GLU A 29 -7.61 -21.41 -11.23
CA GLU A 29 -7.60 -20.93 -9.86
C GLU A 29 -7.31 -22.12 -8.95
N PRO A 30 -6.24 -22.05 -8.13
CA PRO A 30 -5.91 -23.17 -7.26
C PRO A 30 -7.11 -23.47 -6.36
N PRO A 31 -7.34 -24.75 -5.99
CA PRO A 31 -8.48 -25.12 -5.17
C PRO A 31 -8.49 -24.29 -3.88
N HIS A 32 -9.62 -23.66 -3.56
CA HIS A 32 -9.67 -22.80 -2.37
C HIS A 32 -9.64 -23.64 -1.09
N VAL A 33 -8.49 -23.74 -0.45
CA VAL A 33 -8.35 -24.36 0.87
C VAL A 33 -8.52 -23.28 1.96
N SER A 34 -9.32 -23.60 2.97
CA SER A 34 -9.49 -22.77 4.16
C SER A 34 -9.57 -23.64 5.40
N ALA A 35 -9.02 -23.17 6.50
CA ALA A 35 -9.22 -23.78 7.80
C ALA A 35 -10.70 -23.70 8.19
N ILE A 36 -11.22 -24.80 8.73
CA ILE A 36 -12.58 -24.92 9.27
C ILE A 36 -12.45 -25.47 10.69
N SER A 37 -13.00 -24.75 11.67
CA SER A 37 -13.00 -25.18 13.07
C SER A 37 -11.60 -25.53 13.63
N GLY A 38 -10.57 -24.78 13.22
CA GLY A 38 -9.19 -24.98 13.67
C GLY A 38 -8.43 -26.10 12.98
N VAL A 39 -8.93 -26.64 11.87
CA VAL A 39 -8.22 -27.65 11.06
C VAL A 39 -8.13 -27.19 9.62
N ILE A 40 -6.95 -27.25 9.03
CA ILE A 40 -6.74 -27.12 7.59
C ILE A 40 -6.23 -28.46 7.03
N ASP A 41 -6.96 -28.99 6.06
CA ASP A 41 -6.62 -30.25 5.40
C ASP A 41 -5.98 -29.96 4.04
N LEU A 42 -4.70 -30.28 3.92
CA LEU A 42 -3.89 -30.12 2.71
C LEU A 42 -3.61 -31.47 2.04
N THR A 43 -4.32 -32.54 2.40
CA THR A 43 -4.04 -33.89 1.86
C THR A 43 -4.12 -33.97 0.33
N SER A 44 -4.98 -33.15 -0.29
CA SER A 44 -5.13 -33.04 -1.75
C SER A 44 -4.30 -31.90 -2.36
N TRP A 45 -3.58 -31.12 -1.56
CA TRP A 45 -2.81 -29.98 -2.05
C TRP A 45 -1.50 -30.43 -2.69
N ASN A 46 -1.26 -30.01 -3.93
CA ASN A 46 0.02 -30.23 -4.60
C ASN A 46 0.86 -28.95 -4.56
N PHE A 47 1.88 -28.93 -3.70
CA PHE A 47 2.80 -27.79 -3.56
C PHE A 47 3.61 -27.50 -4.82
N GLU A 48 3.93 -28.49 -5.65
CA GLU A 48 4.68 -28.27 -6.89
C GLU A 48 3.81 -27.63 -7.98
N GLN A 49 2.53 -27.99 -8.03
CA GLN A 49 1.58 -27.44 -9.01
C GLN A 49 1.02 -26.08 -8.60
N HIS A 50 0.62 -25.92 -7.33
CA HIS A 50 -0.09 -24.74 -6.84
C HIS A 50 0.78 -23.79 -6.01
N GLY A 51 1.98 -24.23 -5.62
CA GLY A 51 2.89 -23.44 -4.80
C GLY A 51 2.46 -23.34 -3.33
N PRO A 52 2.98 -22.31 -2.62
CA PRO A 52 2.67 -22.07 -1.23
C PRO A 52 1.18 -21.77 -0.97
N VAL A 53 0.66 -22.24 0.16
CA VAL A 53 -0.75 -22.11 0.57
C VAL A 53 -0.88 -21.15 1.76
N ALA A 54 -1.88 -20.26 1.71
CA ALA A 54 -2.21 -19.42 2.86
C ALA A 54 -2.98 -20.23 3.91
N LEU A 55 -2.52 -20.19 5.16
CA LEU A 55 -3.17 -20.84 6.30
C LEU A 55 -4.35 -20.00 6.84
N GLN A 56 -5.23 -19.58 5.93
CA GLN A 56 -6.37 -18.72 6.21
C GLN A 56 -7.60 -19.52 6.63
N GLY A 57 -8.56 -18.86 7.27
CA GLY A 57 -9.83 -19.45 7.68
C GLY A 57 -10.03 -19.41 9.19
N ASP A 58 -10.82 -20.35 9.68
CA ASP A 58 -11.28 -20.39 11.07
C ASP A 58 -10.28 -21.12 11.96
N TRP A 59 -9.60 -20.36 12.82
CA TRP A 59 -8.65 -20.88 13.82
C TRP A 59 -9.31 -20.99 15.19
N ILE A 60 -8.80 -21.88 16.04
CA ILE A 60 -9.19 -21.91 17.46
C ILE A 60 -8.48 -20.75 18.18
N PHE A 61 -9.21 -20.06 19.03
CA PHE A 61 -8.77 -18.85 19.75
C PHE A 61 -9.11 -18.93 21.23
N ARG A 62 -8.13 -18.57 22.07
CA ARG A 62 -8.26 -18.43 23.52
C ARG A 62 -7.90 -17.01 23.94
N TRP A 63 -8.85 -16.30 24.54
CA TRP A 63 -8.66 -14.92 24.99
C TRP A 63 -8.02 -14.86 26.38
N LYS A 64 -7.11 -13.91 26.59
CA LYS A 64 -6.42 -13.65 27.88
C LYS A 64 -5.63 -14.84 28.45
N GLU A 65 -5.12 -15.70 27.57
CA GLU A 65 -4.44 -16.93 27.97
C GLU A 65 -3.22 -17.17 27.07
N PHE A 66 -2.03 -17.35 27.65
CA PHE A 66 -0.84 -17.93 27.01
C PHE A 66 -0.73 -19.41 27.37
N ILE A 67 -1.42 -20.26 26.59
CA ILE A 67 -1.51 -21.69 26.89
C ILE A 67 -0.70 -22.47 25.87
N LYS A 68 0.11 -23.41 26.36
CA LYS A 68 0.89 -24.33 25.51
C LYS A 68 0.03 -25.44 24.90
N ASN A 69 -0.75 -26.13 25.73
CA ASN A 69 -1.56 -27.28 25.32
C ASN A 69 -3.02 -27.05 25.72
N PRO A 70 -3.88 -26.53 24.81
CA PRO A 70 -5.28 -26.36 25.13
C PRO A 70 -5.90 -27.76 25.20
N LYS A 71 -6.50 -28.10 26.34
CA LYS A 71 -7.51 -29.18 26.33
C LYS A 71 -8.67 -28.67 25.47
N ILE A 72 -9.22 -29.54 24.62
CA ILE A 72 -10.46 -29.21 23.90
C ILE A 72 -11.52 -28.96 24.96
N ASP A 73 -11.95 -27.71 25.04
CA ASP A 73 -12.96 -27.24 25.98
C ASP A 73 -13.86 -26.32 25.16
N SER A 74 -15.05 -26.81 24.88
CA SER A 74 -16.07 -26.16 24.05
C SER A 74 -16.57 -24.84 24.64
N GLU A 75 -16.40 -24.61 25.94
CA GLU A 75 -16.91 -23.39 26.59
C GLU A 75 -15.98 -22.20 26.40
N LYS A 76 -14.66 -22.41 26.32
CA LYS A 76 -13.68 -21.33 26.11
C LYS A 76 -12.93 -21.37 24.78
N ASN A 77 -12.99 -22.45 24.00
CA ASN A 77 -12.58 -22.41 22.61
C ASN A 77 -13.53 -21.49 21.84
N ARG A 78 -12.98 -20.50 21.15
CA ARG A 78 -13.72 -19.70 20.18
C ARG A 78 -13.12 -19.90 18.80
N ILE A 79 -13.92 -19.63 17.79
CA ILE A 79 -13.46 -19.61 16.40
C ILE A 79 -13.15 -18.17 16.01
N MET A 80 -11.97 -17.97 15.44
CA MET A 80 -11.47 -16.67 15.03
C MET A 80 -10.97 -16.77 13.59
N PRO A 81 -11.54 -16.01 12.64
CA PRO A 81 -11.02 -15.96 11.29
C PRO A 81 -9.63 -15.31 11.27
N VAL A 82 -8.69 -15.94 10.58
CA VAL A 82 -7.32 -15.48 10.38
C VAL A 82 -7.05 -15.40 8.87
N PRO A 83 -6.44 -14.31 8.36
CA PRO A 83 -6.04 -13.10 9.07
C PRO A 83 -7.22 -12.17 9.37
N LYS A 84 -7.38 -11.74 10.63
CA LYS A 84 -8.35 -10.68 10.98
C LYS A 84 -8.02 -10.07 12.33
N ALA A 85 -8.32 -8.78 12.48
CA ALA A 85 -8.27 -8.13 13.78
C ALA A 85 -9.43 -8.61 14.66
N TRP A 86 -9.15 -9.00 15.91
CA TRP A 86 -10.20 -9.44 16.85
C TRP A 86 -11.15 -8.30 17.24
N THR A 87 -10.72 -7.04 17.07
CA THR A 87 -11.51 -5.85 17.43
C THR A 87 -12.80 -5.69 16.62
N ARG A 88 -12.96 -6.48 15.57
CA ARG A 88 -14.16 -6.53 14.72
C ARG A 88 -15.05 -7.73 15.02
N ILE A 89 -14.78 -8.45 16.11
CA ILE A 89 -15.48 -9.67 16.50
C ILE A 89 -16.03 -9.48 17.91
N GLN A 90 -17.26 -9.96 18.12
CA GLN A 90 -17.96 -9.81 19.38
C GLN A 90 -17.55 -10.91 20.37
N GLU A 91 -17.31 -10.49 21.59
CA GLU A 91 -17.32 -11.33 22.78
C GLU A 91 -18.73 -11.92 22.99
N PRO A 92 -18.87 -13.03 23.75
CA PRO A 92 -20.17 -13.60 24.11
C PRO A 92 -21.13 -12.62 24.80
N ASN A 93 -20.61 -11.55 25.41
CA ASN A 93 -21.39 -10.50 26.07
C ASN A 93 -21.95 -9.43 25.09
N GLY A 94 -21.68 -9.56 23.78
CA GLY A 94 -22.14 -8.65 22.72
C GLY A 94 -21.24 -7.43 22.44
N LYS A 95 -20.14 -7.23 23.18
CA LYS A 95 -19.15 -6.16 22.93
C LYS A 95 -18.02 -6.67 22.05
N ASN A 96 -17.40 -5.81 21.25
CA ASN A 96 -16.19 -6.20 20.50
C ASN A 96 -15.00 -6.42 21.42
N TYR A 97 -14.08 -7.34 21.05
CA TYR A 97 -12.81 -7.46 21.77
C TYR A 97 -12.04 -6.12 21.78
N PRO A 98 -11.40 -5.75 22.89
CA PRO A 98 -10.62 -4.51 22.99
C PRO A 98 -9.42 -4.53 22.03
N GLY A 99 -8.90 -3.35 21.68
CA GLY A 99 -7.70 -3.22 20.85
C GLY A 99 -6.51 -3.97 21.40
N THR A 100 -6.28 -3.83 22.70
CA THR A 100 -5.15 -4.41 23.43
C THR A 100 -5.54 -5.67 24.18
N GLY A 101 -4.57 -6.56 24.39
CA GLY A 101 -4.76 -7.80 25.13
C GLY A 101 -3.83 -8.90 24.65
N ILE A 102 -4.03 -10.08 25.23
CA ILE A 102 -3.27 -11.28 24.89
C ILE A 102 -4.21 -12.39 24.47
N ALA A 103 -3.73 -13.27 23.60
CA ALA A 103 -4.48 -14.44 23.15
C ALA A 103 -3.53 -15.55 22.70
N THR A 104 -4.06 -16.78 22.60
CA THR A 104 -3.40 -17.87 21.89
C THR A 104 -4.28 -18.40 20.77
N TYR A 105 -3.70 -18.53 19.58
CA TYR A 105 -4.33 -19.13 18.41
C TYR A 105 -3.79 -20.54 18.16
N PHE A 106 -4.64 -21.44 17.65
CA PHE A 106 -4.30 -22.81 17.32
C PHE A 106 -4.87 -23.22 15.96
N LEU A 107 -4.06 -23.92 15.17
CA LEU A 107 -4.46 -24.54 13.91
C LEU A 107 -3.80 -25.91 13.78
N LYS A 108 -4.58 -26.94 13.52
CA LYS A 108 -4.07 -28.24 13.09
C LYS A 108 -3.90 -28.25 11.58
N VAL A 109 -2.73 -28.64 11.10
CA VAL A 109 -2.41 -28.77 9.68
C VAL A 109 -2.23 -30.25 9.36
N ILE A 110 -2.92 -30.74 8.33
CA ILE A 110 -2.77 -32.10 7.81
C ILE A 110 -2.12 -31.99 6.43
N LEU A 111 -0.97 -32.62 6.25
CA LEU A 111 -0.15 -32.56 5.05
C LEU A 111 -0.50 -33.68 4.05
N PRO A 112 -0.19 -33.48 2.74
CA PRO A 112 -0.28 -34.53 1.74
C PRO A 112 0.72 -35.67 2.03
N GLU A 113 0.36 -36.89 1.64
CA GLU A 113 1.19 -38.09 1.92
C GLU A 113 2.50 -38.09 1.13
N ASN A 114 2.51 -37.49 -0.06
CA ASN A 114 3.65 -37.44 -0.97
C ASN A 114 4.37 -36.09 -0.88
N LEU A 115 4.72 -35.61 0.33
CA LEU A 115 5.55 -34.40 0.43
C LEU A 115 6.91 -34.65 -0.22
N SER A 116 7.28 -33.79 -1.16
CA SER A 116 8.56 -33.88 -1.87
C SER A 116 9.77 -33.48 -1.00
N SER A 117 9.53 -32.76 0.11
CA SER A 117 10.56 -32.28 1.04
C SER A 117 10.00 -32.23 2.45
N ASN A 118 10.79 -32.63 3.46
CA ASN A 118 10.43 -32.43 4.87
C ASN A 118 10.83 -31.04 5.39
N ASN A 119 11.49 -30.23 4.55
CA ASN A 119 11.86 -28.85 4.86
C ASN A 119 10.76 -27.91 4.38
N LEU A 120 9.99 -27.42 5.34
CA LEU A 120 8.92 -26.44 5.11
C LEU A 120 9.32 -25.10 5.71
N ALA A 121 8.68 -24.04 5.23
CA ALA A 121 8.76 -22.75 5.88
C ALA A 121 7.39 -22.09 5.96
N ILE A 122 7.21 -21.27 7.00
CA ILE A 122 6.11 -20.31 7.07
C ILE A 122 6.66 -18.92 6.74
N LEU A 123 6.14 -18.31 5.68
CA LEU A 123 6.25 -16.87 5.49
C LEU A 123 5.24 -16.20 6.41
N ALA A 124 5.75 -15.63 7.49
CA ALA A 124 5.00 -14.77 8.38
C ALA A 124 5.00 -13.35 7.80
N GLU A 125 3.89 -12.93 7.19
CA GLU A 125 3.73 -11.54 6.74
C GLU A 125 3.62 -10.58 7.93
N THR A 126 3.56 -9.27 7.66
CA THR A 126 3.48 -8.25 8.70
C THR A 126 2.20 -8.38 9.54
N SER A 127 2.36 -8.28 10.86
CA SER A 127 1.27 -8.03 11.81
C SER A 127 1.67 -6.87 12.70
N GLU A 128 0.67 -6.14 13.19
CA GLU A 128 0.87 -5.02 14.09
C GLU A 128 1.07 -5.43 15.56
N THR A 129 1.14 -6.75 15.82
CA THR A 129 1.17 -7.38 17.16
C THR A 129 2.45 -8.17 17.40
N ALA A 130 2.79 -8.43 18.66
CA ALA A 130 3.90 -9.30 19.02
C ALA A 130 3.40 -10.75 19.12
N TYR A 131 4.08 -11.70 18.49
CA TYR A 131 3.70 -13.11 18.57
C TYR A 131 4.86 -14.07 18.34
N GLU A 132 4.71 -15.29 18.84
CA GLU A 132 5.61 -16.40 18.52
C GLU A 132 4.90 -17.42 17.63
N VAL A 133 5.67 -18.16 16.84
CA VAL A 133 5.15 -19.28 16.06
C VAL A 133 5.78 -20.56 16.59
N TRP A 134 4.93 -21.47 17.02
CA TRP A 134 5.29 -22.78 17.53
C TRP A 134 4.68 -23.86 16.65
N ILE A 135 5.45 -24.90 16.37
CA ILE A 135 4.99 -26.12 15.72
C ILE A 135 5.14 -27.25 16.73
N ASP A 136 4.01 -27.84 17.10
CA ASP A 136 3.86 -28.67 18.29
C ASP A 136 4.47 -27.95 19.51
N ASP A 137 5.57 -28.49 20.05
CA ASP A 137 6.28 -27.96 21.21
C ASP A 137 7.55 -27.16 20.86
N ASN A 138 7.85 -26.99 19.57
CA ASN A 138 9.08 -26.35 19.08
C ASN A 138 8.81 -24.92 18.58
N LYS A 139 9.50 -23.92 19.14
CA LYS A 139 9.45 -22.54 18.66
C LYS A 139 10.26 -22.42 17.37
N ILE A 140 9.61 -22.03 16.28
CA ILE A 140 10.27 -21.85 14.97
C ILE A 140 10.60 -20.38 14.68
N GLY A 141 10.00 -19.45 15.42
CA GLY A 141 10.27 -18.02 15.26
C GLY A 141 9.35 -17.11 16.04
N ALA A 142 9.55 -15.81 15.89
CA ALA A 142 8.75 -14.77 16.52
C ALA A 142 8.78 -13.47 15.73
N GLN A 143 7.71 -12.68 15.85
CA GLN A 143 7.67 -11.26 15.54
C GLN A 143 7.62 -10.50 16.86
N GLY A 144 8.73 -9.88 17.24
CA GLY A 144 8.89 -9.26 18.54
C GLY A 144 8.91 -10.28 19.67
N VAL A 145 8.52 -9.82 20.86
CA VAL A 145 8.46 -10.60 22.10
C VAL A 145 7.07 -10.42 22.71
N PRO A 146 6.19 -11.44 22.66
CA PRO A 146 4.91 -11.33 23.33
C PRO A 146 5.06 -11.35 24.85
N GLY A 147 4.23 -10.58 25.54
CA GLY A 147 4.22 -10.47 27.00
C GLY A 147 2.80 -10.34 27.54
N GLU A 148 2.60 -10.56 28.85
CA GLU A 148 1.28 -10.45 29.48
C GLU A 148 0.87 -9.00 29.77
N THR A 149 1.84 -8.08 29.76
CA THR A 149 1.68 -6.64 29.99
C THR A 149 2.44 -5.84 28.93
N ALA A 150 2.15 -4.54 28.83
CA ALA A 150 2.87 -3.63 27.94
C ALA A 150 4.39 -3.66 28.19
N ASP A 151 4.81 -3.59 29.46
CA ASP A 151 6.24 -3.54 29.83
C ASP A 151 7.00 -4.83 29.49
N THR A 152 6.30 -5.96 29.43
CA THR A 152 6.88 -7.28 29.07
C THR A 152 6.75 -7.62 27.58
N SER A 153 6.10 -6.76 26.79
CA SER A 153 5.80 -7.01 25.39
C SER A 153 6.58 -6.05 24.49
N THR A 154 7.24 -6.57 23.46
CA THR A 154 7.90 -5.75 22.44
C THR A 154 7.32 -6.07 21.07
N PRO A 155 6.63 -5.14 20.39
CA PRO A 155 6.09 -5.36 19.06
C PRO A 155 7.18 -5.31 17.98
N GLU A 156 6.97 -6.06 16.91
CA GLU A 156 7.79 -5.98 15.70
C GLU A 156 6.84 -6.05 14.50
N TRP A 157 6.98 -5.11 13.58
CA TRP A 157 6.28 -5.16 12.29
C TRP A 157 7.32 -5.56 11.26
N ASN A 158 7.35 -6.83 10.87
CA ASN A 158 8.29 -7.34 9.88
C ASN A 158 7.72 -8.51 9.08
N VAL A 159 8.44 -8.96 8.05
CA VAL A 159 8.15 -10.21 7.36
C VAL A 159 9.29 -11.17 7.61
N LYS A 160 8.97 -12.37 8.09
CA LYS A 160 9.98 -13.38 8.42
C LYS A 160 9.70 -14.70 7.71
N ILE A 161 10.77 -15.34 7.26
CA ILE A 161 10.74 -16.74 6.82
C ILE A 161 11.09 -17.58 8.04
N LEU A 162 10.20 -18.49 8.40
CA LEU A 162 10.33 -19.35 9.58
C LEU A 162 10.49 -20.80 9.09
N PRO A 163 11.73 -21.26 8.83
CA PRO A 163 11.98 -22.63 8.37
C PRO A 163 11.81 -23.63 9.53
N PHE A 164 11.36 -24.83 9.20
CA PHE A 164 11.23 -25.94 10.13
C PHE A 164 11.20 -27.28 9.40
N GLN A 165 11.47 -28.35 10.14
CA GLN A 165 11.40 -29.71 9.64
C GLN A 165 10.24 -30.46 10.28
N ILE A 166 9.52 -31.24 9.47
CA ILE A 166 8.43 -32.09 9.96
C ILE A 166 8.48 -33.47 9.30
N ASN A 167 8.44 -34.51 10.13
CA ASN A 167 8.42 -35.92 9.70
C ASN A 167 7.05 -36.58 9.99
N LYS A 168 6.03 -35.78 10.28
CA LYS A 168 4.68 -36.22 10.63
C LYS A 168 3.69 -35.76 9.56
N LYS A 169 2.63 -36.55 9.35
CA LYS A 169 1.52 -36.18 8.45
C LYS A 169 0.69 -35.01 9.00
N GLU A 170 0.70 -34.79 10.29
CA GLU A 170 -0.03 -33.69 10.93
C GLU A 170 0.80 -33.03 12.02
N PHE A 171 0.56 -31.73 12.22
CA PHE A 171 1.17 -30.94 13.28
C PHE A 171 0.22 -29.82 13.72
N GLN A 172 0.47 -29.29 14.92
CA GLN A 172 -0.29 -28.15 15.43
C GLN A 172 0.56 -26.89 15.38
N ILE A 173 0.02 -25.82 14.79
CA ILE A 173 0.54 -24.46 14.91
C ILE A 173 -0.09 -23.82 16.14
N ARG A 174 0.76 -23.22 16.99
CA ARG A 174 0.36 -22.44 18.15
C ARG A 174 1.00 -21.06 18.12
N ILE A 175 0.19 -20.03 18.34
CA ILE A 175 0.60 -18.64 18.27
C ILE A 175 0.14 -17.89 19.52
N PRO A 176 0.98 -17.80 20.58
CA PRO A 176 0.77 -16.84 21.65
C PRO A 176 1.07 -15.44 21.11
N LEU A 177 0.14 -14.52 21.32
CA LEU A 177 0.16 -13.17 20.75
C LEU A 177 -0.25 -12.13 21.80
N SER A 178 0.47 -11.03 21.87
CA SER A 178 0.11 -9.84 22.65
C SER A 178 0.04 -8.59 21.79
N ASN A 179 -0.87 -7.70 22.15
CA ASN A 179 -0.96 -6.38 21.59
C ASN A 179 -1.17 -5.33 22.68
N PHE A 180 -0.20 -4.44 22.84
CA PHE A 180 -0.30 -3.28 23.73
C PHE A 180 0.05 -1.96 23.04
N TYR A 181 0.50 -2.02 21.78
CA TYR A 181 1.09 -0.89 21.05
C TYR A 181 0.38 -0.59 19.74
N HIS A 182 -0.81 -1.14 19.51
CA HIS A 182 -1.60 -0.85 18.32
C HIS A 182 -3.10 -0.87 18.61
N ALA A 183 -3.88 -0.05 17.92
CA ALA A 183 -5.34 0.02 18.11
C ALA A 183 -6.09 -1.24 17.65
N ARG A 184 -5.49 -2.01 16.73
CA ARG A 184 -6.04 -3.25 16.19
C ARG A 184 -5.16 -4.41 16.65
N GLY A 185 -5.71 -5.27 17.52
CA GLY A 185 -5.08 -6.52 17.93
C GLY A 185 -5.60 -7.72 17.14
N GLY A 186 -4.94 -8.86 17.33
CA GLY A 186 -5.22 -10.12 16.65
C GLY A 186 -4.20 -10.50 15.60
N LEU A 187 -4.26 -11.75 15.16
CA LEU A 187 -3.38 -12.28 14.14
C LEU A 187 -3.82 -11.77 12.75
N THR A 188 -3.27 -10.62 12.37
CA THR A 188 -3.53 -9.93 11.10
C THR A 188 -2.54 -10.29 9.99
N ALA A 189 -1.45 -10.99 10.35
CA ALA A 189 -0.50 -11.56 9.41
C ALA A 189 -1.14 -12.74 8.65
N ARG A 190 -0.92 -12.80 7.34
CA ARG A 190 -1.06 -14.05 6.60
C ARG A 190 0.15 -14.92 6.92
N LEU A 191 -0.11 -16.18 7.22
CA LEU A 191 0.90 -17.20 7.35
C LEU A 191 0.82 -18.07 6.11
N ILE A 192 1.88 -18.07 5.31
CA ILE A 192 1.92 -18.83 4.05
C ILE A 192 2.87 -20.00 4.24
N LEU A 193 2.35 -21.21 4.10
CA LEU A 193 3.10 -22.46 4.21
C LEU A 193 3.54 -22.95 2.84
N GLY A 194 4.77 -23.39 2.71
CA GLY A 194 5.26 -24.05 1.50
C GLY A 194 6.61 -24.72 1.73
N ASN A 195 7.15 -25.34 0.68
CA ASN A 195 8.53 -25.80 0.69
C ASN A 195 9.45 -24.59 0.93
N GLU A 196 10.53 -24.78 1.70
CA GLU A 196 11.41 -23.68 2.10
C GLU A 196 11.88 -22.84 0.90
N ASP A 197 12.36 -23.49 -0.16
CA ASP A 197 12.82 -22.80 -1.38
C ASP A 197 11.71 -22.03 -2.09
N GLN A 198 10.46 -22.53 -2.06
CA GLN A 198 9.32 -21.82 -2.65
C GLN A 198 9.01 -20.55 -1.88
N ILE A 199 9.10 -20.61 -0.54
CA ILE A 199 8.90 -19.44 0.33
C ILE A 199 10.01 -18.41 0.14
N ILE A 200 11.26 -18.84 0.04
CA ILE A 200 12.41 -17.96 -0.25
C ILE A 200 12.19 -17.25 -1.60
N ARG A 201 11.92 -18.00 -2.68
CA ARG A 201 11.66 -17.41 -4.00
C ARG A 201 10.46 -16.46 -4.00
N LEU A 202 9.39 -16.79 -3.27
CA LEU A 202 8.22 -15.92 -3.14
C LEU A 202 8.60 -14.58 -2.48
N ARG A 203 9.39 -14.62 -1.40
CA ARG A 203 9.87 -13.44 -0.70
C ARG A 203 10.81 -12.61 -1.56
N GLU A 204 11.77 -13.25 -2.23
CA GLU A 204 12.72 -12.58 -3.14
C GLU A 204 12.01 -11.88 -4.30
N ARG A 205 11.03 -12.54 -4.94
CA ARG A 205 10.24 -11.95 -6.02
C ARG A 205 9.49 -10.70 -5.56
N ARG A 206 8.85 -10.76 -4.38
CA ARG A 206 8.15 -9.60 -3.81
C ARG A 206 9.12 -8.48 -3.44
N MET A 207 10.24 -8.81 -2.81
CA MET A 207 11.26 -7.82 -2.44
C MET A 207 11.90 -7.16 -3.67
N THR A 208 12.13 -7.91 -4.75
CA THR A 208 12.64 -7.37 -6.02
C THR A 208 11.68 -6.33 -6.61
N MET A 209 10.38 -6.59 -6.53
CA MET A 209 9.37 -5.61 -6.97
C MET A 209 9.40 -4.34 -6.11
N ASP A 210 9.46 -4.46 -4.79
CA ASP A 210 9.52 -3.31 -3.89
C ASP A 210 10.78 -2.46 -4.14
N VAL A 211 11.95 -3.10 -4.36
CA VAL A 211 13.21 -2.41 -4.70
C VAL A 211 13.13 -1.71 -6.05
N PHE A 212 12.54 -2.35 -7.06
CA PHE A 212 12.34 -1.75 -8.39
C PHE A 212 11.44 -0.51 -8.29
N LEU A 213 10.30 -0.63 -7.59
CA LEU A 213 9.36 0.47 -7.39
C LEU A 213 10.01 1.62 -6.61
N LEU A 214 10.75 1.32 -5.55
CA LEU A 214 11.51 2.33 -4.80
C LEU A 214 12.50 3.07 -5.69
N GLY A 215 13.31 2.35 -6.47
CA GLY A 215 14.28 2.94 -7.39
C GLY A 215 13.64 3.87 -8.41
N PHE A 216 12.49 3.45 -8.97
CA PHE A 216 11.69 4.28 -9.86
C PHE A 216 11.18 5.55 -9.17
N LEU A 217 10.62 5.44 -7.96
CA LEU A 217 10.09 6.59 -7.21
C LEU A 217 11.19 7.59 -6.83
N VAL A 218 12.36 7.11 -6.41
CA VAL A 218 13.53 7.95 -6.12
C VAL A 218 13.98 8.69 -7.37
N ALA A 219 14.11 7.99 -8.50
CA ALA A 219 14.48 8.61 -9.77
C ALA A 219 13.48 9.71 -10.19
N MET A 220 12.17 9.44 -10.05
CA MET A 220 11.14 10.41 -10.39
C MET A 220 11.10 11.60 -9.43
N ALA A 221 11.35 11.40 -8.12
CA ALA A 221 11.47 12.50 -7.17
C ALA A 221 12.64 13.43 -7.54
N LEU A 222 13.83 12.85 -7.79
CA LEU A 222 15.03 13.59 -8.18
C LEU A 222 14.86 14.31 -9.52
N TYR A 223 14.21 13.68 -10.49
CA TYR A 223 13.88 14.28 -11.78
C TYR A 223 13.05 15.55 -11.61
N HIS A 224 11.96 15.48 -10.84
CA HIS A 224 11.07 16.63 -10.62
C HIS A 224 11.73 17.75 -9.80
N PHE A 225 12.52 17.40 -8.77
CA PHE A 225 13.30 18.40 -8.04
C PHE A 225 14.32 19.09 -8.95
N THR A 226 15.01 18.35 -9.81
CA THR A 226 15.96 18.91 -10.78
C THR A 226 15.25 19.89 -11.73
N LEU A 227 14.11 19.49 -12.30
CA LEU A 227 13.33 20.38 -13.16
C LEU A 227 12.85 21.63 -12.42
N TYR A 228 12.45 21.51 -11.15
CA TYR A 228 12.08 22.66 -10.33
C TYR A 228 13.25 23.61 -10.12
N PHE A 229 14.45 23.10 -9.80
CA PHE A 229 15.61 23.96 -9.60
C PHE A 229 16.09 24.65 -10.88
N LEU A 230 15.94 23.99 -12.04
CA LEU A 230 16.18 24.59 -13.35
C LEU A 230 15.11 25.63 -13.71
N ARG A 231 13.86 25.43 -13.23
CA ARG A 231 12.72 26.30 -13.53
C ARG A 231 11.90 26.61 -12.28
N LYS A 232 12.46 27.42 -11.38
CA LYS A 232 11.86 27.77 -10.07
C LYS A 232 10.45 28.38 -10.11
N LYS A 233 9.97 28.77 -11.29
CA LYS A 233 8.63 29.35 -11.50
C LYS A 233 7.49 28.31 -11.48
N ASP A 234 7.77 27.01 -11.68
CA ASP A 234 6.73 25.98 -11.74
C ASP A 234 6.64 25.19 -10.42
N ALA A 235 5.88 25.72 -9.46
CA ALA A 235 5.73 25.11 -8.14
C ALA A 235 5.09 23.71 -8.17
N ALA A 236 4.39 23.34 -9.25
CA ALA A 236 3.80 22.01 -9.37
C ALA A 236 4.88 20.91 -9.39
N LEU A 237 6.04 21.18 -10.00
CA LEU A 237 7.18 20.26 -10.03
C LEU A 237 7.72 19.96 -8.63
N TRP A 238 7.82 20.98 -7.77
CA TRP A 238 8.25 20.80 -6.38
C TRP A 238 7.31 19.89 -5.60
N TYR A 239 6.01 20.17 -5.66
CA TYR A 239 5.02 19.35 -4.96
C TYR A 239 4.98 17.93 -5.50
N PHE A 240 5.07 17.75 -6.82
CA PHE A 240 5.07 16.42 -7.42
C PHE A 240 6.30 15.59 -7.06
N GLY A 241 7.50 16.20 -7.09
CA GLY A 241 8.72 15.57 -6.58
C GLY A 241 8.59 15.20 -5.11
N THR A 242 7.93 16.04 -4.31
CA THR A 242 7.65 15.77 -2.90
C THR A 242 6.67 14.60 -2.72
N ILE A 243 5.63 14.48 -3.55
CA ILE A 243 4.73 13.30 -3.55
C ILE A 243 5.54 12.03 -3.77
N CYS A 244 6.38 12.00 -4.82
CA CYS A 244 7.22 10.84 -5.14
C CYS A 244 8.16 10.50 -3.97
N PHE A 245 8.80 11.52 -3.39
CA PHE A 245 9.74 11.36 -2.28
C PHE A 245 9.05 10.83 -1.01
N VAL A 246 7.88 11.36 -0.64
CA VAL A 246 7.10 10.88 0.51
C VAL A 246 6.62 9.43 0.27
N PHE A 247 6.26 9.10 -0.97
CA PHE A 247 5.92 7.72 -1.34
C PHE A 247 7.10 6.76 -1.18
N CYS A 248 8.35 7.19 -1.36
CA CYS A 248 9.51 6.34 -1.06
C CYS A 248 9.50 5.84 0.39
N PHE A 249 9.18 6.72 1.36
CA PHE A 249 9.08 6.33 2.76
C PHE A 249 7.95 5.33 2.99
N ARG A 250 6.83 5.50 2.31
CA ARG A 250 5.73 4.55 2.36
C ARG A 250 6.13 3.20 1.76
N GLU A 251 6.83 3.18 0.63
CA GLU A 251 7.27 1.93 0.02
C GLU A 251 8.27 1.17 0.87
N ILE A 252 9.30 1.83 1.41
CA ILE A 252 10.27 1.12 2.25
C ILE A 252 9.65 0.60 3.55
N SER A 253 8.66 1.31 4.11
CA SER A 253 8.06 0.97 5.42
C SER A 253 6.82 0.09 5.33
N THR A 254 6.36 -0.25 4.12
CA THR A 254 5.20 -1.12 3.91
C THR A 254 5.58 -2.28 2.99
N GLY A 255 4.60 -3.06 2.50
CA GLY A 255 4.88 -4.19 1.61
C GLY A 255 5.75 -5.26 2.26
N GLN A 256 6.91 -5.53 1.66
CA GLN A 256 7.93 -6.44 2.22
C GLN A 256 8.73 -5.83 3.37
N ASN A 257 8.50 -4.57 3.72
CA ASN A 257 9.12 -3.89 4.84
C ASN A 257 10.64 -3.72 4.70
N LEU A 258 11.06 -3.24 3.53
CA LEU A 258 12.46 -3.05 3.15
C LEU A 258 13.24 -2.16 4.13
N ILE A 259 12.57 -1.29 4.88
CA ILE A 259 13.19 -0.44 5.90
C ILE A 259 13.92 -1.25 6.97
N GLN A 260 13.46 -2.46 7.32
CA GLN A 260 14.15 -3.36 8.26
C GLN A 260 15.41 -4.00 7.65
N VAL A 261 15.54 -4.03 6.32
CA VAL A 261 16.78 -4.45 5.65
C VAL A 261 17.78 -3.31 5.63
N ILE A 262 17.31 -2.07 5.42
CA ILE A 262 18.15 -0.87 5.34
C ILE A 262 18.59 -0.41 6.75
N ILE A 263 17.69 -0.51 7.73
CA ILE A 263 17.89 -0.10 9.12
C ILE A 263 17.37 -1.21 10.06
N PRO A 264 18.18 -2.27 10.30
CA PRO A 264 17.73 -3.45 11.05
C PRO A 264 17.25 -3.18 12.48
N ASP A 265 17.83 -2.19 13.16
CA ASP A 265 17.50 -1.87 14.56
C ASP A 265 16.49 -0.71 14.69
N ILE A 266 15.71 -0.43 13.64
CA ILE A 266 14.70 0.64 13.70
C ILE A 266 13.61 0.27 14.72
N SER A 267 13.47 1.10 15.76
CA SER A 267 12.44 0.90 16.78
C SER A 267 11.04 0.88 16.16
N TYR A 268 10.16 0.01 16.69
CA TYR A 268 8.77 -0.10 16.24
C TYR A 268 8.05 1.26 16.22
N ASN A 269 8.25 2.09 17.25
CA ASN A 269 7.62 3.40 17.35
C ASN A 269 8.01 4.35 16.21
N VAL A 270 9.31 4.41 15.90
CA VAL A 270 9.80 5.24 14.78
C VAL A 270 9.28 4.68 13.46
N HIS A 271 9.36 3.37 13.27
CA HIS A 271 8.88 2.72 12.06
C HIS A 271 7.38 2.99 11.82
N MET A 272 6.54 2.80 12.84
CA MET A 272 5.10 3.08 12.74
C MET A 272 4.79 4.55 12.46
N ARG A 273 5.56 5.48 13.01
CA ARG A 273 5.42 6.90 12.69
C ARG A 273 5.75 7.19 11.23
N ILE A 274 6.76 6.53 10.65
CA ILE A 274 7.07 6.63 9.22
C ILE A 274 5.90 6.11 8.38
N VAL A 275 5.32 4.95 8.73
CA VAL A 275 4.17 4.37 8.02
C VAL A 275 2.99 5.33 8.00
N TYR A 276 2.66 5.93 9.15
CA TYR A 276 1.48 6.78 9.29
C TYR A 276 1.71 8.21 8.78
N LEU A 277 2.87 8.82 9.02
CA LEU A 277 3.20 10.14 8.49
C LEU A 277 3.34 10.13 6.96
N SER A 278 4.00 9.12 6.39
CA SER A 278 4.10 9.01 4.93
C SER A 278 2.72 8.90 4.29
N PHE A 279 1.75 8.27 4.95
CA PHE A 279 0.36 8.28 4.51
C PHE A 279 -0.30 9.66 4.69
N TYR A 280 -0.22 10.24 5.89
CA TYR A 280 -0.95 11.47 6.22
C TYR A 280 -0.44 12.68 5.44
N LEU A 281 0.85 12.75 5.13
CA LEU A 281 1.45 13.85 4.39
C LEU A 281 1.08 13.85 2.89
N LEU A 282 0.66 12.73 2.31
CA LEU A 282 0.33 12.67 0.88
C LEU A 282 -0.89 13.52 0.50
N THR A 283 -1.92 13.53 1.34
CA THR A 283 -3.15 14.29 1.10
C THR A 283 -2.91 15.80 0.94
N PRO A 284 -2.26 16.52 1.89
CA PRO A 284 -2.05 17.96 1.76
C PRO A 284 -1.05 18.31 0.65
N ILE A 285 -0.04 17.46 0.39
CA ILE A 285 0.94 17.69 -0.68
C ILE A 285 0.28 17.51 -2.05
N THR A 286 -0.61 16.54 -2.19
CA THR A 286 -1.41 16.35 -3.41
C THR A 286 -2.38 17.52 -3.63
N ALA A 287 -2.98 18.05 -2.57
CA ALA A 287 -3.80 19.26 -2.66
C ALA A 287 -2.96 20.48 -3.07
N ALA A 288 -1.74 20.63 -2.56
CA ALA A 288 -0.81 21.68 -2.97
C ALA A 288 -0.41 21.55 -4.44
N PHE A 289 -0.15 20.33 -4.91
CA PHE A 289 0.10 20.03 -6.32
C PHE A 289 -1.09 20.43 -7.21
N LEU A 290 -2.31 20.00 -6.87
CA LEU A 290 -3.51 20.38 -7.63
C LEU A 290 -3.74 21.89 -7.63
N ARG A 291 -3.49 22.56 -6.50
CA ARG A 291 -3.60 24.02 -6.40
C ARG A 291 -2.55 24.74 -7.25
N ALA A 292 -1.33 24.21 -7.33
CA ALA A 292 -0.28 24.76 -8.19
C ALA A 292 -0.63 24.63 -9.68
N LEU A 293 -1.34 23.55 -10.05
CA LEU A 293 -1.81 23.34 -11.43
C LEU A 293 -3.06 24.15 -11.78
N PHE A 294 -4.02 24.22 -10.86
CA PHE A 294 -5.36 24.79 -11.05
C PHE A 294 -5.72 25.78 -9.92
N PRO A 295 -4.99 26.91 -9.80
CA PRO A 295 -5.11 27.82 -8.67
C PRO A 295 -6.44 28.58 -8.59
N GLU A 296 -7.15 28.70 -9.73
CA GLU A 296 -8.47 29.34 -9.85
C GLU A 296 -9.62 28.39 -9.49
N GLU A 297 -9.38 27.07 -9.62
CA GLU A 297 -10.37 26.03 -9.36
C GLU A 297 -10.34 25.56 -7.90
N LEU A 298 -9.14 25.36 -7.33
CA LEU A 298 -8.98 24.99 -5.92
C LEU A 298 -8.75 26.22 -5.06
N LYS A 299 -9.81 26.73 -4.41
CA LYS A 299 -9.75 27.91 -3.54
C LYS A 299 -8.75 27.75 -2.38
N LYS A 300 -8.13 28.86 -1.94
CA LYS A 300 -7.11 28.88 -0.88
C LYS A 300 -7.66 28.37 0.45
N GLU A 301 -8.90 28.72 0.76
CA GLU A 301 -9.57 28.40 2.02
C GLU A 301 -9.76 26.88 2.14
N ILE A 302 -10.18 26.22 1.05
CA ILE A 302 -10.32 24.76 0.99
C ILE A 302 -8.96 24.10 1.17
N TYR A 303 -7.94 24.57 0.46
CA TYR A 303 -6.57 24.08 0.60
C TYR A 303 -6.05 24.19 2.04
N TYR A 304 -6.18 25.35 2.67
CA TYR A 304 -5.74 25.53 4.06
C TYR A 304 -6.55 24.70 5.05
N GLY A 305 -7.85 24.46 4.79
CA GLY A 305 -8.65 23.51 5.56
C GLY A 305 -8.10 22.09 5.48
N ILE A 306 -7.72 21.63 4.29
CA ILE A 306 -7.08 20.32 4.10
C ILE A 306 -5.75 20.25 4.88
N VAL A 307 -4.89 21.26 4.73
CA VAL A 307 -3.60 21.34 5.45
C VAL A 307 -3.80 21.33 6.95
N PHE A 308 -4.76 22.11 7.46
CA PHE A 308 -5.05 22.19 8.89
C PHE A 308 -5.46 20.84 9.46
N ILE A 309 -6.41 20.15 8.82
CA ILE A 309 -6.87 18.83 9.25
C ILE A 309 -5.70 17.82 9.17
N SER A 310 -4.98 17.74 8.06
CA SER A 310 -3.81 16.86 7.93
C SER A 310 -2.72 17.15 8.96
N SER A 311 -2.54 18.41 9.34
CA SER A 311 -1.57 18.82 10.36
C SER A 311 -1.98 18.33 11.74
N ILE A 312 -3.28 18.37 12.09
CA ILE A 312 -3.80 17.80 13.35
C ILE A 312 -3.50 16.31 13.41
N PHE A 313 -3.85 15.55 12.38
CA PHE A 313 -3.59 14.11 12.34
C PHE A 313 -2.09 13.78 12.38
N SER A 314 -1.26 14.55 11.66
CA SER A 314 0.20 14.37 11.70
C SER A 314 0.79 14.70 13.07
N LEU A 315 0.27 15.72 13.74
CA LEU A 315 0.66 16.08 15.11
C LEU A 315 0.27 14.98 16.10
N ILE A 316 -0.90 14.33 15.92
CA ILE A 316 -1.30 13.17 16.73
C ILE A 316 -0.27 12.04 16.56
N VAL A 317 0.18 11.74 15.34
CA VAL A 317 1.20 10.69 15.10
C VAL A 317 2.54 11.00 15.79
N ILE A 318 2.95 12.27 15.82
CA ILE A 318 4.23 12.68 16.42
C ILE A 318 4.16 12.80 17.95
N SER A 319 3.01 13.20 18.49
CA SER A 319 2.89 13.54 19.92
C SER A 319 2.28 12.43 20.78
N GLN A 320 1.52 11.51 20.21
CA GLN A 320 0.76 10.52 20.97
C GLN A 320 1.36 9.12 20.91
N ASP A 321 0.87 8.26 21.80
CA ASP A 321 1.23 6.84 21.84
C ASP A 321 0.69 6.06 20.63
N PRO A 322 1.37 4.96 20.23
CA PRO A 322 0.97 4.10 19.13
C PRO A 322 -0.49 3.68 19.12
N VAL A 323 -1.05 3.29 20.26
CA VAL A 323 -2.47 2.88 20.33
C VAL A 323 -3.40 4.02 19.91
N LEU A 324 -3.13 5.25 20.35
CA LEU A 324 -3.99 6.39 20.07
C LEU A 324 -3.88 6.84 18.61
N PHE A 325 -2.66 7.05 18.09
CA PHE A 325 -2.54 7.54 16.72
C PHE A 325 -2.95 6.48 15.70
N THR A 326 -2.73 5.20 15.97
CA THR A 326 -3.12 4.12 15.03
C THR A 326 -4.63 3.97 14.93
N ALA A 327 -5.39 4.34 15.97
CA ALA A 327 -6.85 4.37 15.96
C ALA A 327 -7.43 5.43 15.02
N THR A 328 -6.66 6.48 14.70
CA THR A 328 -7.14 7.60 13.87
C THR A 328 -7.22 7.29 12.38
N ILE A 329 -6.67 6.14 11.94
CA ILE A 329 -6.53 5.81 10.51
C ILE A 329 -7.85 5.73 9.75
N GLU A 330 -8.90 5.20 10.37
CA GLU A 330 -10.21 5.05 9.72
C GLU A 330 -10.87 6.42 9.47
N LEU A 331 -10.71 7.36 10.40
CA LEU A 331 -11.15 8.75 10.21
C LEU A 331 -10.33 9.44 9.10
N TYR A 332 -9.02 9.17 9.05
CA TYR A 332 -8.18 9.73 8.00
C TYR A 332 -8.50 9.15 6.62
N TYR A 333 -8.93 7.89 6.53
CA TYR A 333 -9.42 7.31 5.29
C TYR A 333 -10.63 8.07 4.76
N LEU A 334 -11.62 8.35 5.61
CA LEU A 334 -12.81 9.14 5.24
C LEU A 334 -12.41 10.55 4.78
N PHE A 335 -11.51 11.20 5.51
CA PHE A 335 -10.99 12.51 5.14
C PHE A 335 -10.25 12.49 3.78
N THR A 336 -9.47 11.45 3.52
CA THR A 336 -8.76 11.29 2.25
C THR A 336 -9.75 11.06 1.09
N PHE A 337 -10.81 10.26 1.29
CA PHE A 337 -11.89 10.11 0.30
C PHE A 337 -12.62 11.42 0.03
N PHE A 338 -12.88 12.21 1.07
CA PHE A 338 -13.44 13.55 0.92
C PHE A 338 -12.51 14.46 0.11
N CYS A 339 -11.19 14.39 0.33
CA CYS A 339 -10.20 15.12 -0.46
C CYS A 339 -10.15 14.65 -1.92
N PHE A 340 -10.31 13.34 -2.19
CA PHE A 340 -10.48 12.83 -3.55
C PHE A 340 -11.71 13.45 -4.23
N ALA A 341 -12.85 13.53 -3.53
CA ALA A 341 -14.06 14.16 -4.09
C ALA A 341 -13.82 15.64 -4.44
N ILE A 342 -13.14 16.40 -3.57
CA ILE A 342 -12.71 17.78 -3.87
C ILE A 342 -11.78 17.81 -5.09
N GLY A 343 -10.79 16.91 -5.15
CA GLY A 343 -9.86 16.81 -6.26
C GLY A 343 -10.56 16.55 -7.60
N PHE A 344 -11.50 15.61 -7.63
CA PHE A 344 -12.30 15.33 -8.82
C PHE A 344 -13.18 16.52 -9.19
N TYR A 345 -13.81 17.19 -8.23
CA TYR A 345 -14.56 18.41 -8.49
C TYR A 345 -13.70 19.51 -9.14
N VAL A 346 -12.51 19.77 -8.61
CA VAL A 346 -11.52 20.72 -9.16
C VAL A 346 -11.14 20.35 -10.59
N LEU A 347 -10.86 19.07 -10.85
CA LEU A 347 -10.50 18.58 -12.18
C LEU A 347 -11.66 18.70 -13.17
N MET A 348 -12.90 18.43 -12.74
CA MET A 348 -14.09 18.64 -13.56
C MET A 348 -14.28 20.11 -13.94
N LEU A 349 -14.07 21.04 -12.99
CA LEU A 349 -14.07 22.48 -13.30
C LEU A 349 -12.97 22.86 -14.30
N ALA A 350 -11.76 22.33 -14.11
CA ALA A 350 -10.64 22.56 -15.02
C ALA A 350 -10.93 22.03 -16.43
N LEU A 351 -11.64 20.90 -16.55
CA LEU A 351 -12.10 20.36 -17.83
C LEU A 351 -13.14 21.25 -18.51
N ILE A 352 -14.16 21.69 -17.77
CA ILE A 352 -15.21 22.59 -18.29
C ILE A 352 -14.58 23.91 -18.78
N ARG A 353 -13.58 24.41 -18.04
CA ARG A 353 -12.81 25.62 -18.38
C ARG A 353 -11.67 25.36 -19.38
N LYS A 354 -11.59 24.15 -19.94
CA LYS A 354 -10.62 23.74 -20.97
C LYS A 354 -9.15 24.00 -20.60
N LYS A 355 -8.81 23.88 -19.31
CA LYS A 355 -7.42 24.05 -18.84
C LYS A 355 -6.53 22.95 -19.45
N PRO A 356 -5.33 23.29 -19.95
CA PRO A 356 -4.47 22.34 -20.64
C PRO A 356 -4.01 21.22 -19.71
N GLY A 357 -4.26 19.98 -20.14
CA GLY A 357 -3.82 18.75 -19.47
C GLY A 357 -4.64 18.31 -18.26
N ALA A 358 -5.79 18.95 -17.99
CA ALA A 358 -6.73 18.50 -16.96
C ALA A 358 -7.20 17.04 -17.15
N ILE A 359 -7.39 16.58 -18.39
CA ILE A 359 -7.76 15.18 -18.69
C ILE A 359 -6.67 14.22 -18.22
N ALA A 360 -5.40 14.53 -18.49
CA ALA A 360 -4.30 13.65 -18.11
C ALA A 360 -4.24 13.51 -16.59
N ILE A 361 -4.27 14.64 -15.86
CA ILE A 361 -4.28 14.62 -14.40
C ILE A 361 -5.51 13.88 -13.84
N LEU A 362 -6.68 14.00 -14.48
CA LEU A 362 -7.86 13.23 -14.10
C LEU A 362 -7.64 11.71 -14.22
N VAL A 363 -7.06 11.25 -15.33
CA VAL A 363 -6.75 9.82 -15.53
C VAL A 363 -5.77 9.32 -14.48
N GLY A 364 -4.69 10.07 -14.21
CA GLY A 364 -3.73 9.73 -13.16
C GLY A 364 -4.36 9.72 -11.76
N MET A 365 -5.22 10.69 -11.46
CA MET A 365 -5.90 10.78 -10.17
C MET A 365 -6.91 9.66 -9.97
N LEU A 366 -7.60 9.23 -11.04
CA LEU A 366 -8.44 8.03 -11.02
C LEU A 366 -7.62 6.76 -10.75
N GLY A 367 -6.44 6.64 -11.38
CA GLY A 367 -5.51 5.54 -11.12
C GLY A 367 -5.14 5.44 -9.64
N ILE A 368 -4.70 6.54 -9.02
CA ILE A 368 -4.39 6.57 -7.59
C ILE A 368 -5.63 6.27 -6.74
N PHE A 369 -6.78 6.86 -7.05
CA PHE A 369 -8.02 6.63 -6.30
C PHE A 369 -8.44 5.16 -6.28
N LEU A 370 -8.36 4.48 -7.43
CA LEU A 370 -8.70 3.06 -7.55
C LEU A 370 -7.69 2.19 -6.80
N SER A 371 -6.39 2.44 -6.98
CA SER A 371 -5.33 1.74 -6.24
C SER A 371 -5.48 1.93 -4.73
N TYR A 372 -5.73 3.15 -4.28
CA TYR A 372 -5.94 3.47 -2.85
C TYR A 372 -7.19 2.77 -2.29
N SER A 373 -8.28 2.74 -3.05
CA SER A 373 -9.51 2.07 -2.63
C SER A 373 -9.29 0.56 -2.48
N GLN A 374 -8.56 -0.06 -3.42
CA GLN A 374 -8.18 -1.47 -3.34
C GLN A 374 -7.24 -1.72 -2.14
N ASP A 375 -6.26 -0.86 -1.88
CA ASP A 375 -5.33 -1.00 -0.77
C ASP A 375 -6.05 -0.97 0.59
N ILE A 376 -7.12 -0.18 0.73
CA ILE A 376 -7.96 -0.22 1.94
C ILE A 376 -8.60 -1.60 2.09
N PHE A 377 -9.17 -2.16 1.03
CA PHE A 377 -9.76 -3.51 1.09
C PHE A 377 -8.71 -4.58 1.40
N TYR A 378 -7.51 -4.47 0.83
CA TYR A 378 -6.38 -5.32 1.14
C TYR A 378 -5.96 -5.21 2.62
N THR A 379 -5.77 -3.98 3.13
CA THR A 379 -5.39 -3.71 4.52
C THR A 379 -6.46 -4.15 5.51
N LYS A 380 -7.74 -4.05 5.13
CA LYS A 380 -8.88 -4.56 5.90
C LYS A 380 -9.06 -6.08 5.79
N ARG A 381 -8.22 -6.77 5.03
CA ARG A 381 -8.25 -8.22 4.76
C ARG A 381 -9.58 -8.69 4.15
N ILE A 382 -10.18 -7.87 3.28
CA ILE A 382 -11.42 -8.20 2.55
C ILE A 382 -11.10 -8.88 1.21
N ILE A 383 -10.02 -8.46 0.53
CA ILE A 383 -9.62 -8.99 -0.77
C ILE A 383 -8.17 -9.51 -0.70
N PRO A 384 -7.89 -10.77 -1.08
CA PRO A 384 -6.55 -11.36 -1.02
C PRO A 384 -5.70 -10.94 -2.24
N THR A 385 -5.36 -9.66 -2.31
CA THR A 385 -4.56 -9.05 -3.40
C THR A 385 -3.19 -8.60 -2.89
N PHE A 386 -2.59 -7.59 -3.51
CA PHE A 386 -1.34 -6.95 -3.11
C PHE A 386 -1.52 -5.43 -3.09
N ILE A 387 -0.51 -4.69 -2.60
CA ILE A 387 -0.57 -3.23 -2.53
C ILE A 387 -0.44 -2.63 -3.94
N LEU A 388 -1.44 -1.87 -4.39
CA LEU A 388 -1.49 -1.25 -5.72
C LEU A 388 -1.14 0.24 -5.74
N ALA A 389 -1.02 0.93 -4.59
CA ALA A 389 -0.73 2.37 -4.57
C ALA A 389 0.49 2.80 -5.42
N PRO A 390 1.62 2.08 -5.46
CA PRO A 390 2.75 2.43 -6.32
C PRO A 390 2.39 2.45 -7.81
N PHE A 391 1.59 1.48 -8.26
CA PHE A 391 1.12 1.41 -9.64
C PHE A 391 0.15 2.54 -9.97
N GLY A 392 -0.70 2.91 -9.00
CA GLY A 392 -1.54 4.10 -9.11
C GLY A 392 -0.71 5.37 -9.26
N LEU A 393 0.37 5.51 -8.48
CA LEU A 393 1.29 6.64 -8.59
C LEU A 393 2.03 6.66 -9.94
N ILE A 394 2.42 5.50 -10.49
CA ILE A 394 2.97 5.41 -11.84
C ILE A 394 2.01 6.00 -12.86
N ALA A 395 0.70 5.70 -12.77
CA ALA A 395 -0.30 6.29 -13.66
C ALA A 395 -0.35 7.83 -13.54
N LEU A 396 -0.22 8.37 -12.32
CA LEU A 396 -0.12 9.81 -12.11
C LEU A 396 1.19 10.40 -12.64
N ILE A 397 2.32 9.70 -12.50
CA ILE A 397 3.63 10.10 -13.04
C ILE A 397 3.58 10.23 -14.57
N PHE A 398 3.03 9.24 -15.27
CA PHE A 398 2.86 9.35 -16.73
C PHE A 398 1.90 10.46 -17.13
N SER A 399 0.87 10.70 -16.33
CA SER A 399 -0.08 11.79 -16.54
C SER A 399 0.57 13.18 -16.39
N GLU A 400 1.46 13.34 -15.40
CA GLU A 400 2.28 14.54 -15.21
C GLU A 400 3.25 14.71 -16.38
N ALA A 401 3.97 13.66 -16.77
CA ALA A 401 4.94 13.72 -17.86
C ALA A 401 4.27 14.15 -19.18
N TYR A 402 3.07 13.64 -19.46
CA TYR A 402 2.26 14.09 -20.59
C TYR A 402 1.84 15.55 -20.47
N LEU A 403 1.37 15.99 -19.30
CA LEU A 403 1.02 17.39 -19.05
C LEU A 403 2.21 18.31 -19.34
N LEU A 404 3.39 17.95 -18.85
CA LEU A 404 4.62 18.69 -19.03
C LEU A 404 5.02 18.77 -20.51
N ALA A 405 5.01 17.63 -21.22
CA ALA A 405 5.28 17.58 -22.66
C ALA A 405 4.29 18.45 -23.45
N LYS A 406 3.00 18.41 -23.10
CA LYS A 406 1.97 19.23 -23.74
C LYS A 406 2.18 20.72 -23.50
N ARG A 407 2.54 21.12 -22.28
CA ARG A 407 2.86 22.52 -21.94
C ARG A 407 4.09 23.01 -22.72
N TYR A 408 5.12 22.17 -22.86
CA TYR A 408 6.29 22.52 -23.66
C TYR A 408 5.97 22.66 -25.15
N SER A 409 5.20 21.74 -25.73
CA SER A 409 4.78 21.85 -27.12
C SER A 409 3.97 23.13 -27.38
N LEU A 410 3.04 23.49 -26.49
CA LEU A 410 2.27 24.73 -26.63
C LEU A 410 3.15 25.99 -26.52
N ALA A 411 4.10 26.00 -25.58
CA ALA A 411 5.02 27.13 -25.42
C ALA A 411 5.96 27.25 -26.63
N PHE A 412 6.44 26.14 -27.17
CA PHE A 412 7.31 26.12 -28.35
C PHE A 412 6.58 26.64 -29.59
N ASN A 413 5.37 26.16 -29.85
CA ASN A 413 4.55 26.67 -30.96
C ASN A 413 4.26 28.17 -30.81
N ALA A 414 3.98 28.66 -29.60
CA ALA A 414 3.77 30.09 -29.37
C ALA A 414 5.02 30.93 -29.66
N VAL A 415 6.22 30.40 -29.39
CA VAL A 415 7.49 31.06 -29.72
C VAL A 415 7.72 31.07 -31.23
N GLU A 416 7.39 29.99 -31.95
CA GLU A 416 7.44 29.94 -33.42
C GLU A 416 6.47 30.95 -34.04
N ASP A 417 5.20 30.96 -33.61
CA ASP A 417 4.17 31.88 -34.09
C ASP A 417 4.56 33.35 -33.86
N MET A 418 5.13 33.66 -32.69
CA MET A 418 5.61 35.00 -32.37
C MET A 418 6.84 35.39 -33.21
N SER A 419 7.75 34.44 -33.47
CA SER A 419 8.92 34.66 -34.33
C SER A 419 8.52 34.90 -35.79
N GLU A 420 7.53 34.16 -36.31
CA GLU A 420 6.99 34.42 -37.65
C GLU A 420 6.29 35.77 -37.75
N SER A 421 5.49 36.11 -36.73
CA SER A 421 4.80 37.40 -36.66
C SER A 421 5.79 38.57 -36.63
N LEU A 422 6.89 38.43 -35.88
CA LEU A 422 7.96 39.42 -35.82
C LEU A 422 8.68 39.56 -37.18
N LYS A 423 8.98 38.45 -37.87
CA LYS A 423 9.55 38.49 -39.23
C LYS A 423 8.64 39.22 -40.22
N LYS A 424 7.33 38.94 -40.19
CA LYS A 424 6.34 39.62 -41.03
C LYS A 424 6.27 41.12 -40.73
N LEU A 425 6.31 41.51 -39.45
CA LEU A 425 6.31 42.92 -39.05
C LEU A 425 7.58 43.64 -39.52
N ILE A 426 8.75 43.04 -39.37
CA ILE A 426 10.02 43.60 -39.85
C ILE A 426 9.99 43.78 -41.38
N LEU A 427 9.51 42.79 -42.12
CA LEU A 427 9.33 42.89 -43.57
C LEU A 427 8.38 44.04 -43.95
N LEU A 428 7.24 44.17 -43.25
CA LEU A 428 6.28 45.24 -43.50
C LEU A 428 6.90 46.63 -43.24
N ILE A 429 7.64 46.79 -42.13
CA ILE A 429 8.33 48.05 -41.80
C ILE A 429 9.38 48.38 -42.86
N SER A 430 10.19 47.40 -43.29
CA SER A 430 11.20 47.60 -44.34
C SER A 430 10.56 48.06 -45.66
N PHE A 431 9.45 47.44 -46.06
CA PHE A 431 8.68 47.81 -47.25
C PHE A 431 8.09 49.23 -47.15
N LEU A 432 7.53 49.61 -46.00
CA LEU A 432 7.02 50.97 -45.78
C LEU A 432 8.14 52.01 -45.78
N SER A 433 9.33 51.69 -45.25
CA SER A 433 10.48 52.59 -45.27
C SER A 433 10.99 52.84 -46.69
N LEU A 434 10.98 51.81 -47.55
CA LEU A 434 11.38 51.91 -48.96
C LEU A 434 10.39 52.67 -49.83
N LYS A 435 9.14 52.84 -49.38
CA LYS A 435 8.09 53.55 -50.12
C LYS A 435 8.01 55.05 -49.79
N ASN A 436 8.72 55.48 -48.73
CA ASN A 436 8.80 56.87 -48.27
C ASN A 436 10.10 57.58 -48.74
N TYR A 437 10.91 56.91 -49.56
CA TYR A 437 11.98 57.48 -50.38
C TYR A 437 11.58 57.31 -51.85
#